data_AF-X1HMA4-F1
#
_entry.id   AF-X1HMA4-F1
#
_cell.length_a   1.000
_cell.length_b   1.000
_cell.length_c   1.000
_cell.angle_alpha   90.00
_cell.angle_beta   90.00
_cell.angle_gamma   90.00
#
_symmetry.space_group_name_H-M   'P 1'
#
loop_
_entity.id
_entity.type
_entity.pdbx_description
1 polymer ?
#
loop_
_entity_poly.entity_id
_entity_poly.type
_entity_poly.pdbx_seq_one_letter_code
_entity_poly.pdbx_strand_id
1 'polypeptide(L)'
;SVKTRTIYNEIPQSHKASYTGLLLRDRTWLAIERPALDQFRRHFAPRGTVIPRSWMSSTTEGGTQNLNFIIYANSGRQADCQGISGLMPEERRALDLGRLLVAGKWFRESDEASVILSSHVAFDLLGFTSEDVESGRARLRIRGTELALVGVLDSARLEQVRDLDDESYAPLDTATQSAFGAKLKGGEFSENIVEIVKLPHISTEATAIVPYDVCRRMGGRLVSTAVVFEEGYDFEQDLKDFLGVGEEELHAEDGGAHDELDT
;
A
#
# COMPACT_ATOMS: atom_id res chain seq x y z
N SER A 1 -21.59 6.44 26.46
CA SER A 1 -20.59 7.20 25.72
C SER A 1 -19.37 6.31 25.59
N VAL A 2 -19.04 5.83 24.39
CA VAL A 2 -17.81 5.07 24.16
C VAL A 2 -16.69 6.11 24.10
N LYS A 3 -15.79 6.12 25.09
CA LYS A 3 -14.59 6.95 25.04
C LYS A 3 -13.62 6.26 24.09
N THR A 4 -13.46 6.80 22.89
CA THR A 4 -12.36 6.41 22.00
C THR A 4 -11.08 6.97 22.59
N ARG A 5 -10.12 6.09 22.93
CA ARG A 5 -8.78 6.46 23.39
C ARG A 5 -7.79 6.16 22.28
N THR A 6 -6.98 7.13 21.89
CA THR A 6 -5.83 6.92 21.01
C THR A 6 -4.70 6.34 21.87
N ILE A 7 -4.09 5.25 21.41
CA ILE A 7 -2.88 4.70 22.04
C ILE A 7 -1.71 5.03 21.13
N TYR A 8 -0.71 5.72 21.67
CA TYR A 8 0.54 6.02 20.98
C TYR A 8 1.63 5.09 21.50
N ASN A 9 2.30 4.37 20.59
CA ASN A 9 3.42 3.50 20.88
C ASN A 9 4.57 3.84 19.93
N GLU A 10 5.78 3.94 20.45
CA GLU A 10 7.00 4.00 19.65
C GLU A 10 7.62 2.62 19.57
N ILE A 11 7.73 2.09 18.35
CA ILE A 11 8.31 0.78 18.09
C ILE A 11 9.50 0.97 17.16
N PRO A 12 10.74 0.88 17.67
CA PRO A 12 11.93 0.97 16.85
C PRO A 12 11.91 -0.07 15.72
N GLN A 13 12.18 0.37 14.50
CA GLN A 13 12.28 -0.50 13.34
C GLN A 13 13.76 -0.78 13.02
N SER A 14 14.07 -2.00 12.58
CA SER A 14 15.43 -2.41 12.22
C SER A 14 15.84 -1.98 10.81
N HIS A 15 14.87 -1.62 9.96
CA HIS A 15 15.12 -1.12 8.61
C HIS A 15 15.20 0.40 8.58
N LYS A 16 15.90 0.91 7.56
CA LYS A 16 15.90 2.34 7.24
C LYS A 16 14.57 2.70 6.55
N ALA A 17 13.94 3.78 6.98
CA ALA A 17 12.78 4.34 6.29
C ALA A 17 13.09 4.62 4.80
N SER A 18 12.16 4.24 3.92
CA SER A 18 12.30 4.44 2.47
C SER A 18 12.08 5.89 2.03
N TYR A 19 11.40 6.70 2.85
CA TYR A 19 11.21 8.13 2.67
C TYR A 19 10.92 8.82 4.01
N THR A 20 11.08 10.14 4.08
CA THR A 20 10.66 10.95 5.23
C THR A 20 9.14 11.15 5.17
N GLY A 21 8.39 10.47 6.04
CA GLY A 21 6.93 10.46 5.93
C GLY A 21 6.20 9.68 7.01
N LEU A 22 4.88 9.63 6.86
CA LEU A 22 3.98 8.80 7.67
C LEU A 22 3.17 7.88 6.77
N LEU A 23 2.78 6.71 7.28
CA LEU A 23 1.90 5.76 6.63
C LEU A 23 0.68 5.51 7.51
N LEU A 24 -0.51 5.87 7.01
CA LEU A 24 -1.78 5.50 7.63
C LEU A 24 -2.30 4.23 6.96
N ARG A 25 -2.46 3.16 7.75
CA ARG A 25 -3.15 1.92 7.36
C ARG A 25 -3.76 1.20 8.54
N ASP A 26 -4.70 0.31 8.25
CA ASP A 26 -5.14 -0.67 9.22
C ASP A 26 -4.05 -1.74 9.44
N ARG A 27 -3.93 -2.25 10.67
CA ARG A 27 -2.92 -3.25 11.05
C ARG A 27 -3.05 -4.55 10.27
N THR A 28 -4.27 -4.90 9.88
CA THR A 28 -4.62 -6.09 9.09
C THR A 28 -4.93 -5.76 7.63
N TRP A 29 -4.60 -4.53 7.19
CA TRP A 29 -4.90 -4.02 5.86
C TRP A 29 -6.40 -4.05 5.51
N LEU A 30 -7.28 -3.86 6.49
CA LEU A 30 -8.69 -3.55 6.24
C LEU A 30 -8.84 -2.22 5.49
N ALA A 31 -9.99 -2.03 4.86
CA ALA A 31 -10.23 -0.83 4.09
C ALA A 31 -10.28 0.38 5.03
N ILE A 32 -9.60 1.46 4.64
CA ILE A 32 -9.72 2.75 5.33
C ILE A 32 -10.99 3.43 4.84
N GLU A 33 -11.77 3.96 5.77
CA GLU A 33 -12.95 4.73 5.42
C GLU A 33 -12.59 6.10 4.86
N ARG A 34 -13.41 6.60 3.93
CA ARG A 34 -13.19 7.91 3.29
C ARG A 34 -13.04 9.07 4.30
N PRO A 35 -13.82 9.16 5.40
CA PRO A 35 -13.64 10.22 6.39
C PRO A 35 -12.25 10.25 7.03
N ALA A 36 -11.64 9.08 7.28
CA ALA A 36 -10.30 9.00 7.83
C ALA A 36 -9.25 9.56 6.85
N LEU A 37 -9.37 9.22 5.55
CA LEU A 37 -8.53 9.82 4.51
C LEU A 37 -8.75 11.33 4.40
N ASP A 38 -9.99 11.80 4.47
CA ASP A 38 -10.30 13.23 4.37
C ASP A 38 -9.77 14.01 5.59
N GLN A 39 -9.77 13.43 6.79
CA GLN A 39 -9.11 13.99 7.96
C GLN A 39 -7.58 14.03 7.80
N PHE A 40 -6.97 12.90 7.42
CA PHE A 40 -5.53 12.79 7.19
C PHE A 40 -5.03 13.80 6.15
N ARG A 41 -5.75 13.92 5.03
CA ARG A 41 -5.48 14.92 3.99
C ARG A 41 -5.58 16.34 4.49
N ARG A 42 -6.67 16.69 5.19
CA ARG A 42 -6.86 18.05 5.71
C ARG A 42 -5.73 18.47 6.65
N HIS A 43 -5.21 17.53 7.44
CA HIS A 43 -4.13 17.79 8.38
C HIS A 43 -2.78 17.95 7.70
N PHE A 44 -2.40 17.02 6.82
CA PHE A 44 -1.04 16.90 6.32
C PHE A 44 -0.78 17.52 4.94
N ALA A 45 -1.80 17.71 4.10
CA ALA A 45 -1.63 18.29 2.76
C ALA A 45 -0.99 19.70 2.72
N PRO A 46 -1.13 20.57 3.75
CA PRO A 46 -0.42 21.85 3.79
C PRO A 46 1.10 21.75 3.90
N ARG A 47 1.63 20.59 4.33
CA ARG A 47 3.05 20.40 4.68
C ARG A 47 3.73 19.27 3.92
N GLY A 48 2.96 18.32 3.41
CA GLY A 48 3.48 17.16 2.68
C GLY A 48 2.55 16.71 1.55
N THR A 49 3.06 15.81 0.72
CA THR A 49 2.29 15.21 -0.37
C THR A 49 1.55 13.98 0.15
N VAL A 50 0.21 14.05 0.20
CA VAL A 50 -0.63 12.92 0.65
C VAL A 50 -0.98 12.00 -0.53
N ILE A 51 -0.59 10.74 -0.41
CA ILE A 51 -0.60 9.74 -1.49
C ILE A 51 -1.48 8.55 -1.08
N PRO A 52 -2.77 8.52 -1.44
CA PRO A 52 -3.62 7.35 -1.20
C PRO A 52 -3.22 6.16 -2.08
N ARG A 53 -3.48 4.95 -1.59
CA ARG A 53 -3.30 3.70 -2.34
C ARG A 53 -4.53 2.81 -2.23
N SER A 54 -4.86 2.13 -3.31
CA SER A 54 -5.99 1.20 -3.33
C SER A 54 -5.59 -0.16 -3.83
N TRP A 55 -6.24 -1.19 -3.30
CA TRP A 55 -6.01 -2.56 -3.72
C TRP A 55 -7.28 -3.23 -4.18
N MET A 56 -7.11 -4.18 -5.09
CA MET A 56 -8.10 -5.17 -5.46
C MET A 56 -7.41 -6.53 -5.55
N SER A 57 -7.97 -7.55 -4.90
CA SER A 57 -7.49 -8.93 -5.01
C SER A 57 -8.51 -9.76 -5.79
N SER A 58 -8.03 -10.75 -6.54
CA SER A 58 -8.90 -11.70 -7.22
C SER A 58 -9.61 -12.62 -6.23
N THR A 59 -9.04 -12.85 -5.05
CA THR A 59 -9.65 -13.64 -3.99
C THR A 59 -10.35 -12.76 -2.96
N THR A 60 -11.59 -13.10 -2.63
CA THR A 60 -12.35 -12.40 -1.58
C THR A 60 -11.77 -12.68 -0.19
N GLU A 61 -12.12 -11.84 0.78
CA GLU A 61 -11.77 -12.08 2.19
C GLU A 61 -12.19 -13.50 2.62
N GLY A 62 -11.25 -14.24 3.22
CA GLY A 62 -11.42 -15.64 3.60
C GLY A 62 -11.16 -16.68 2.49
N GLY A 63 -10.76 -16.26 1.29
CA GLY A 63 -10.35 -17.17 0.19
C GLY A 63 -11.51 -17.98 -0.42
N THR A 64 -12.76 -17.59 -0.17
CA THR A 64 -13.95 -18.38 -0.50
C THR A 64 -14.39 -18.23 -1.96
N GLN A 65 -14.00 -17.15 -2.64
CA GLN A 65 -14.29 -16.91 -4.06
C GLN A 65 -13.05 -16.39 -4.77
N ASN A 66 -12.76 -16.95 -5.95
CA ASN A 66 -11.76 -16.43 -6.88
C ASN A 66 -12.48 -15.78 -8.07
N LEU A 67 -12.31 -14.47 -8.20
CA LEU A 67 -12.86 -13.63 -9.25
C LEU A 67 -12.06 -13.70 -10.57
N ASN A 68 -11.01 -14.54 -10.61
CA ASN A 68 -10.17 -14.88 -11.77
C ASN A 68 -9.83 -13.66 -12.62
N PHE A 69 -8.90 -12.82 -12.17
CA PHE A 69 -8.44 -11.72 -13.02
C PHE A 69 -7.49 -12.27 -14.06
N ILE A 70 -7.84 -12.08 -15.33
CA ILE A 70 -6.97 -12.43 -16.46
C ILE A 70 -6.69 -11.14 -17.23
N ILE A 71 -5.42 -10.95 -17.57
CA ILE A 71 -4.97 -9.89 -18.47
C ILE A 71 -5.06 -10.45 -19.88
N TYR A 72 -5.82 -9.78 -20.75
CA TYR A 72 -5.95 -10.12 -22.17
C TYR A 72 -5.21 -9.08 -23.01
N ALA A 73 -4.08 -9.44 -23.61
CA ALA A 73 -3.38 -8.56 -24.55
C ALA A 73 -4.12 -8.47 -25.89
N ASN A 74 -3.97 -7.35 -26.60
CA ASN A 74 -4.51 -7.19 -27.96
C ASN A 74 -3.88 -8.14 -29.00
N SER A 75 -2.76 -8.79 -28.67
CA SER A 75 -2.17 -9.88 -29.44
C SER A 75 -2.92 -11.22 -29.30
N GLY A 76 -3.88 -11.31 -28.37
CA GLY A 76 -4.60 -12.55 -28.02
C GLY A 76 -3.92 -13.37 -26.91
N ARG A 77 -2.69 -13.00 -26.51
CA ARG A 77 -1.99 -13.62 -25.37
C ARG A 77 -2.64 -13.24 -24.03
N GLN A 78 -2.48 -14.11 -23.03
CA GLN A 78 -3.08 -13.95 -21.72
C GLN A 78 -2.05 -14.20 -20.62
N ALA A 79 -2.26 -13.54 -19.49
CA ALA A 79 -1.50 -13.77 -18.26
C ALA A 79 -2.44 -13.72 -17.06
N ASP A 80 -2.18 -14.55 -16.06
CA ASP A 80 -2.92 -14.53 -14.81
C ASP A 80 -2.59 -13.27 -14.02
N CYS A 81 -3.59 -12.74 -13.34
CA CYS A 81 -3.49 -11.61 -12.44
C CYS A 81 -4.22 -11.95 -11.15
N GLN A 82 -3.58 -11.73 -10.01
CA GLN A 82 -4.16 -11.99 -8.70
C GLN A 82 -4.42 -10.70 -7.93
N GLY A 83 -3.68 -9.63 -8.24
CA GLY A 83 -3.82 -8.34 -7.58
C GLY A 83 -3.83 -7.16 -8.56
N ILE A 84 -4.46 -6.07 -8.15
CA ILE A 84 -4.32 -4.76 -8.78
C ILE A 84 -3.97 -3.73 -7.70
N SER A 85 -2.85 -3.04 -7.88
CA SER A 85 -2.46 -1.90 -7.06
C SER A 85 -2.78 -0.59 -7.78
N GLY A 86 -3.66 0.19 -7.19
CA GLY A 86 -3.98 1.56 -7.59
C GLY A 86 -3.07 2.55 -6.88
N LEU A 87 -2.19 3.20 -7.64
CA LEU A 87 -1.18 4.12 -7.12
C LEU A 87 -1.36 5.52 -7.74
N MET A 88 -0.90 6.56 -7.06
CA MET A 88 -0.98 7.93 -7.57
C MET A 88 0.25 8.30 -8.42
N PRO A 89 0.15 9.30 -9.32
CA PRO A 89 1.31 9.83 -10.03
C PRO A 89 2.44 10.30 -9.08
N GLU A 90 2.06 10.78 -7.90
CA GLU A 90 2.94 11.23 -6.83
C GLU A 90 3.76 10.12 -6.17
N GLU A 91 3.47 8.83 -6.44
CA GLU A 91 4.18 7.69 -5.84
C GLU A 91 5.69 7.70 -6.12
N ARG A 92 6.13 8.45 -7.14
CA ARG A 92 7.53 8.82 -7.38
C ARG A 92 8.25 9.46 -6.18
N ARG A 93 7.51 10.00 -5.20
CA ARG A 93 8.05 10.57 -3.96
C ARG A 93 8.14 9.56 -2.82
N ALA A 94 7.40 8.45 -2.90
CA ALA A 94 7.36 7.42 -1.87
C ALA A 94 8.10 6.17 -2.36
N LEU A 95 7.39 5.23 -3.01
CA LEU A 95 8.00 3.99 -3.49
C LEU A 95 9.01 4.20 -4.65
N ASP A 96 8.90 5.32 -5.35
CA ASP A 96 9.71 5.68 -6.52
C ASP A 96 9.85 4.56 -7.56
N LEU A 97 8.72 3.93 -7.89
CA LEU A 97 8.68 2.82 -8.85
C LEU A 97 9.14 3.25 -10.25
N GLY A 98 9.05 4.54 -10.59
CA GLY A 98 9.50 5.08 -11.87
C GLY A 98 10.99 4.80 -12.16
N ARG A 99 11.84 4.74 -11.13
CA ARG A 99 13.28 4.41 -11.29
C ARG A 99 13.54 2.97 -11.76
N LEU A 100 12.51 2.13 -11.81
CA LEU A 100 12.56 0.73 -12.23
C LEU A 100 12.11 0.52 -13.67
N LEU A 101 11.66 1.57 -14.37
CA LEU A 101 11.21 1.47 -15.76
C LEU A 101 12.32 0.95 -16.67
N VAL A 102 12.00 -0.10 -17.43
CA VAL A 102 12.83 -0.66 -18.51
C VAL A 102 12.26 -0.32 -19.89
N ALA A 103 10.99 0.11 -19.96
CA ALA A 103 10.35 0.67 -21.15
C ALA A 103 9.20 1.61 -20.76
N GLY A 104 8.90 2.59 -21.61
CA GLY A 104 7.78 3.49 -21.42
C GLY A 104 7.97 4.52 -20.31
N LYS A 105 6.90 4.84 -19.58
CA LYS A 105 6.85 5.94 -18.61
C LYS A 105 5.94 5.61 -17.42
N TRP A 106 6.15 6.34 -16.32
CA TRP A 106 5.18 6.39 -15.22
C TRP A 106 3.93 7.14 -15.67
N PHE A 107 2.78 6.78 -15.10
CA PHE A 107 1.52 7.44 -15.40
C PHE A 107 1.48 8.88 -14.84
N ARG A 108 0.70 9.76 -15.47
CA ARG A 108 0.70 11.22 -15.19
C ARG A 108 -0.51 11.68 -14.40
N GLU A 109 -1.65 11.05 -14.63
CA GLU A 109 -2.93 11.39 -14.01
C GLU A 109 -3.46 10.20 -13.22
N SER A 110 -4.21 10.45 -12.15
CA SER A 110 -4.75 9.39 -11.29
C SER A 110 -5.86 8.58 -11.94
N ASP A 111 -6.42 9.05 -13.06
CA ASP A 111 -7.59 8.47 -13.72
C ASP A 111 -7.36 8.09 -15.19
N GLU A 112 -6.13 8.22 -15.71
CA GLU A 112 -5.84 7.85 -17.09
C GLU A 112 -5.98 6.33 -17.30
N ALA A 113 -6.56 5.90 -18.42
CA ALA A 113 -6.82 4.49 -18.71
C ALA A 113 -5.53 3.74 -19.09
N SER A 114 -4.65 3.55 -18.12
CA SER A 114 -3.32 2.99 -18.29
C SER A 114 -2.99 1.90 -17.28
N VAL A 115 -1.96 1.12 -17.59
CA VAL A 115 -1.42 0.05 -16.75
C VAL A 115 0.09 0.00 -16.88
N ILE A 116 0.73 -0.38 -15.80
CA ILE A 116 2.14 -0.71 -15.70
C ILE A 116 2.25 -2.16 -15.22
N LEU A 117 3.13 -2.93 -15.86
CA LEU A 117 3.36 -4.35 -15.55
C LEU A 117 4.85 -4.60 -15.32
N SER A 118 5.19 -5.74 -14.70
CA SER A 118 6.56 -6.21 -14.65
C SER A 118 7.04 -6.68 -16.03
N SER A 119 8.35 -6.67 -16.26
CA SER A 119 8.98 -7.09 -17.51
C SER A 119 8.65 -8.53 -17.86
N HIS A 120 8.60 -9.41 -16.85
CA HIS A 120 8.21 -10.80 -17.06
C HIS A 120 6.79 -10.91 -17.63
N VAL A 121 5.82 -10.21 -17.04
CA VAL A 121 4.43 -10.27 -17.52
C VAL A 121 4.31 -9.61 -18.90
N ALA A 122 4.84 -8.40 -19.05
CA ALA A 122 4.68 -7.63 -20.28
C ALA A 122 5.37 -8.28 -21.48
N PHE A 123 6.63 -8.68 -21.32
CA PHE A 123 7.46 -9.15 -22.43
C PHE A 123 7.40 -10.67 -22.58
N ASP A 124 7.59 -11.42 -21.49
CA ASP A 124 7.71 -12.88 -21.58
C ASP A 124 6.33 -13.55 -21.72
N LEU A 125 5.33 -13.12 -20.95
CA LEU A 125 3.99 -13.74 -20.92
C LEU A 125 3.00 -13.15 -21.92
N LEU A 126 3.00 -11.83 -22.13
CA LEU A 126 2.09 -11.15 -23.04
C LEU A 126 2.69 -10.84 -24.42
N GLY A 127 4.01 -10.91 -24.55
CA GLY A 127 4.69 -10.78 -25.85
C GLY A 127 4.77 -9.37 -26.40
N PHE A 128 4.61 -8.35 -25.56
CA PHE A 128 4.88 -6.99 -25.99
C PHE A 128 6.38 -6.79 -26.18
N THR A 129 6.74 -5.86 -27.05
CA THR A 129 8.10 -5.32 -27.16
C THR A 129 8.17 -3.93 -26.52
N SER A 130 9.37 -3.46 -26.19
CA SER A 130 9.54 -2.07 -25.75
C SER A 130 9.00 -1.07 -26.79
N GLU A 131 9.13 -1.38 -28.08
CA GLU A 131 8.58 -0.54 -29.16
C GLU A 131 7.05 -0.49 -29.14
N ASP A 132 6.36 -1.59 -28.84
CA ASP A 132 4.89 -1.59 -28.68
C ASP A 132 4.44 -0.67 -27.55
N VAL A 133 5.20 -0.63 -26.45
CA VAL A 133 4.94 0.22 -25.30
C VAL A 133 5.19 1.69 -25.64
N GLU A 134 6.34 2.01 -26.23
CA GLU A 134 6.75 3.38 -26.57
C GLU A 134 5.89 4.02 -27.67
N SER A 135 5.54 3.23 -28.69
CA SER A 135 4.63 3.67 -29.76
C SER A 135 3.17 3.73 -29.31
N GLY A 136 2.85 3.22 -28.11
CA GLY A 136 1.50 3.16 -27.59
C GLY A 136 0.60 2.19 -28.34
N ARG A 137 1.15 1.14 -28.96
CA ARG A 137 0.40 0.02 -29.58
C ARG A 137 0.03 -1.07 -28.57
N ALA A 138 0.75 -1.16 -27.46
CA ALA A 138 0.46 -2.12 -26.40
C ALA A 138 -0.86 -1.77 -25.69
N ARG A 139 -1.86 -2.64 -25.87
CA ARG A 139 -3.20 -2.52 -25.28
C ARG A 139 -3.58 -3.85 -24.64
N LEU A 140 -4.24 -3.78 -23.50
CA LEU A 140 -4.74 -4.96 -22.82
C LEU A 140 -6.08 -4.68 -22.15
N ARG A 141 -6.76 -5.74 -21.74
CA ARG A 141 -8.00 -5.66 -20.99
C ARG A 141 -7.89 -6.50 -19.73
N ILE A 142 -8.28 -5.94 -18.60
CA ILE A 142 -8.42 -6.63 -17.31
C ILE A 142 -9.74 -6.19 -16.68
N ARG A 143 -10.49 -7.12 -16.08
CA ARG A 143 -11.78 -6.83 -15.43
C ARG A 143 -12.79 -6.08 -16.32
N GLY A 144 -12.73 -6.29 -17.63
CA GLY A 144 -13.59 -5.60 -18.60
C GLY A 144 -13.18 -4.16 -18.93
N THR A 145 -12.08 -3.66 -18.36
CA THR A 145 -11.54 -2.33 -18.65
C THR A 145 -10.37 -2.44 -19.62
N GLU A 146 -10.42 -1.68 -20.71
CA GLU A 146 -9.32 -1.56 -21.67
C GLU A 146 -8.31 -0.52 -21.17
N LEU A 147 -7.02 -0.88 -21.20
CA LEU A 147 -5.93 -0.06 -20.69
C LEU A 147 -4.77 -0.05 -21.69
N ALA A 148 -4.09 1.10 -21.78
CA ALA A 148 -2.80 1.21 -22.45
C ALA A 148 -1.68 0.75 -21.53
N LEU A 149 -0.84 -0.19 -21.98
CA LEU A 149 0.40 -0.50 -21.28
C LEU A 149 1.38 0.65 -21.53
N VAL A 150 1.56 1.51 -20.53
CA VAL A 150 2.35 2.76 -20.65
C VAL A 150 3.76 2.64 -20.10
N GLY A 151 4.02 1.64 -19.26
CA GLY A 151 5.31 1.43 -18.63
C GLY A 151 5.52 -0.04 -18.27
N VAL A 152 6.78 -0.45 -18.29
CA VAL A 152 7.22 -1.79 -17.90
C VAL A 152 8.35 -1.66 -16.89
N LEU A 153 8.23 -2.33 -15.75
CA LEU A 153 9.21 -2.27 -14.66
C LEU A 153 10.07 -3.53 -14.63
N ASP A 154 11.33 -3.40 -14.24
CA ASP A 154 12.22 -4.55 -14.00
C ASP A 154 11.63 -5.48 -12.92
N SER A 155 11.30 -6.73 -13.28
CA SER A 155 10.65 -7.69 -12.35
C SER A 155 11.45 -7.92 -11.06
N ALA A 156 12.76 -8.15 -11.18
CA ALA A 156 13.59 -8.53 -10.02
C ALA A 156 13.74 -7.38 -9.04
N ARG A 157 13.91 -6.15 -9.55
CA ARG A 157 14.01 -4.94 -8.72
C ARG A 157 12.65 -4.56 -8.13
N LEU A 158 11.55 -4.81 -8.85
CA LEU A 158 10.20 -4.51 -8.39
C LEU A 158 9.82 -5.33 -7.16
N GLU A 159 10.12 -6.63 -7.16
CA GLU A 159 9.84 -7.54 -6.04
C GLU A 159 10.60 -7.15 -4.74
N GLN A 160 11.69 -6.40 -4.87
CA GLN A 160 12.50 -5.93 -3.74
C GLN A 160 12.01 -4.60 -3.15
N VAL A 161 11.03 -3.92 -3.76
CA VAL A 161 10.54 -2.64 -3.24
C VAL A 161 9.80 -2.85 -1.92
N ARG A 162 10.10 -1.99 -0.95
CA ARG A 162 9.52 -1.99 0.38
C ARG A 162 9.08 -0.57 0.74
N ASP A 163 7.91 -0.45 1.36
CA ASP A 163 7.35 0.80 1.85
C ASP A 163 7.94 1.16 3.23
N LEU A 164 7.41 2.21 3.87
CA LEU A 164 7.87 2.74 5.16
C LEU A 164 7.85 1.68 6.28
N ASP A 165 6.91 0.76 6.23
CA ASP A 165 6.74 -0.34 7.19
C ASP A 165 7.43 -1.65 6.77
N ASP A 166 8.29 -1.59 5.75
CA ASP A 166 9.01 -2.74 5.19
C ASP A 166 8.10 -3.87 4.70
N GLU A 167 6.88 -3.52 4.24
CA GLU A 167 5.95 -4.40 3.53
C GLU A 167 5.91 -4.07 2.02
N SER A 168 5.31 -4.97 1.25
CA SER A 168 5.11 -4.78 -0.20
C SER A 168 3.92 -3.86 -0.48
N TYR A 169 4.00 -3.11 -1.58
CA TYR A 169 2.87 -2.32 -2.07
C TYR A 169 1.80 -3.16 -2.80
N ALA A 170 2.10 -4.44 -3.07
CA ALA A 170 1.18 -5.36 -3.74
C ALA A 170 0.03 -5.77 -2.79
N PRO A 171 -1.14 -6.18 -3.28
CA PRO A 171 -2.22 -6.62 -2.41
C PRO A 171 -1.86 -7.86 -1.60
N LEU A 172 -2.54 -8.05 -0.45
CA LEU A 172 -2.37 -9.27 0.34
C LEU A 172 -2.85 -10.51 -0.41
N ASP A 173 -2.14 -11.62 -0.17
CA ASP A 173 -2.58 -12.95 -0.57
C ASP A 173 -3.62 -13.45 0.44
N THR A 174 -4.88 -13.14 0.15
CA THR A 174 -6.01 -13.50 1.02
C THR A 174 -6.32 -15.00 1.04
N ALA A 175 -5.84 -15.76 0.05
CA ALA A 175 -5.94 -17.22 0.09
C ALA A 175 -5.07 -17.78 1.23
N THR A 176 -3.84 -17.26 1.36
CA THR A 176 -2.94 -17.57 2.48
C THR A 176 -3.40 -16.94 3.80
N GLN A 177 -4.16 -15.83 3.75
CA GLN A 177 -4.84 -15.31 4.94
C GLN A 177 -5.90 -16.24 5.52
N SER A 178 -6.49 -17.20 4.81
CA SER A 178 -7.45 -18.13 5.46
C SER A 178 -6.77 -18.97 6.56
N ALA A 179 -5.50 -19.33 6.35
CA ALA A 179 -4.65 -19.99 7.34
C ALA A 179 -4.13 -19.01 8.41
N PHE A 180 -3.83 -17.76 8.03
CA PHE A 180 -3.36 -16.73 8.97
C PHE A 180 -4.50 -16.11 9.81
N GLY A 181 -5.69 -16.01 9.25
CA GLY A 181 -6.93 -15.51 9.84
C GLY A 181 -7.47 -16.43 10.93
N ALA A 182 -7.15 -17.73 10.88
CA ALA A 182 -7.34 -18.64 12.00
C ALA A 182 -6.46 -18.25 13.21
N LYS A 183 -5.24 -17.71 12.98
CA LYS A 183 -4.42 -17.11 14.05
C LYS A 183 -4.93 -15.73 14.47
N LEU A 184 -5.35 -14.87 13.53
CA LEU A 184 -5.90 -13.53 13.83
C LEU A 184 -7.20 -13.60 14.67
N LYS A 185 -8.08 -14.60 14.44
CA LYS A 185 -9.30 -14.83 15.23
C LYS A 185 -9.05 -15.32 16.66
N GLY A 186 -7.81 -15.68 17.00
CA GLY A 186 -7.40 -16.12 18.34
C GLY A 186 -7.31 -15.00 19.38
N GLY A 187 -7.52 -13.74 19.01
CA GLY A 187 -7.59 -12.61 19.97
C GLY A 187 -6.23 -12.14 20.50
N GLU A 188 -5.11 -12.56 19.90
CA GLU A 188 -3.76 -12.18 20.33
C GLU A 188 -3.26 -10.86 19.71
N PHE A 189 -4.12 -9.86 19.55
CA PHE A 189 -3.64 -8.48 19.45
C PHE A 189 -3.91 -7.81 20.78
N SER A 190 -2.92 -7.87 21.66
CA SER A 190 -2.94 -7.08 22.88
C SER A 190 -2.98 -5.59 22.53
N GLU A 191 -3.60 -4.77 23.39
CA GLU A 191 -3.58 -3.30 23.27
C GLU A 191 -2.14 -2.76 23.25
N ASN A 192 -1.20 -3.52 23.82
CA ASN A 192 0.23 -3.26 23.72
C ASN A 192 0.78 -3.83 22.40
N ILE A 193 1.03 -2.94 21.45
CA ILE A 193 1.69 -3.32 20.19
C ILE A 193 3.17 -3.51 20.48
N VAL A 194 3.62 -4.76 20.55
CA VAL A 194 5.04 -5.09 20.72
C VAL A 194 5.74 -5.25 19.36
N GLU A 195 4.99 -5.64 18.31
CA GLU A 195 5.53 -5.90 16.97
C GLU A 195 4.49 -5.63 15.86
N ILE A 196 4.97 -5.18 14.70
CA ILE A 196 4.18 -5.05 13.46
C ILE A 196 4.21 -6.40 12.75
N VAL A 197 3.06 -7.10 12.74
CA VAL A 197 2.93 -8.40 12.08
C VAL A 197 2.88 -8.20 10.56
N LYS A 198 3.85 -8.77 9.85
CA LYS A 198 3.87 -8.77 8.38
C LYS A 198 2.98 -9.85 7.81
N LEU A 199 2.22 -9.51 6.77
CA LEU A 199 1.29 -10.42 6.11
C LEU A 199 1.84 -10.87 4.75
N PRO A 200 1.43 -12.05 4.23
CA PRO A 200 1.83 -12.48 2.90
C PRO A 200 1.17 -11.60 1.83
N HIS A 201 1.96 -11.13 0.87
CA HIS A 201 1.50 -10.37 -0.29
C HIS A 201 1.53 -11.24 -1.55
N ILE A 202 0.65 -10.90 -2.49
CA ILE A 202 0.68 -11.42 -3.86
C ILE A 202 2.01 -10.99 -4.51
N SER A 203 2.62 -11.88 -5.29
CA SER A 203 3.82 -11.55 -6.06
C SER A 203 3.58 -10.34 -6.97
N THR A 204 4.61 -9.52 -7.16
CA THR A 204 4.54 -8.39 -8.09
C THR A 204 4.36 -8.86 -9.54
N GLU A 205 4.71 -10.10 -9.87
CA GLU A 205 4.47 -10.72 -11.19
C GLU A 205 3.02 -11.16 -11.39
N ALA A 206 2.24 -11.27 -10.32
CA ALA A 206 0.80 -11.50 -10.39
C ALA A 206 -0.02 -10.23 -10.07
N THR A 207 0.63 -9.06 -10.06
CA THR A 207 0.02 -7.78 -9.70
C THR A 207 0.13 -6.75 -10.82
N ALA A 208 -1.01 -6.25 -11.30
CA ALA A 208 -1.02 -5.10 -12.21
C ALA A 208 -0.98 -3.78 -11.43
N ILE A 209 -0.25 -2.78 -11.94
CA ILE A 209 -0.27 -1.42 -11.39
C ILE A 209 -1.11 -0.55 -12.31
N VAL A 210 -2.10 0.13 -11.75
CA VAL A 210 -2.93 1.09 -12.49
C VAL A 210 -3.00 2.41 -11.71
N PRO A 211 -3.41 3.52 -12.34
CA PRO A 211 -3.69 4.74 -11.62
C PRO A 211 -4.76 4.55 -10.54
N TYR A 212 -4.62 5.27 -9.42
CA TYR A 212 -5.46 5.12 -8.22
C TYR A 212 -6.95 5.15 -8.55
N ASP A 213 -7.44 6.15 -9.28
CA ASP A 213 -8.87 6.29 -9.58
C ASP A 213 -9.35 5.22 -10.58
N VAL A 214 -8.47 4.69 -11.44
CA VAL A 214 -8.78 3.51 -12.26
C VAL A 214 -9.05 2.31 -11.36
N CYS A 215 -8.16 2.02 -10.41
CA CYS A 215 -8.36 0.93 -9.45
C CYS A 215 -9.63 1.13 -8.63
N ARG A 216 -9.90 2.34 -8.13
CA ARG A 216 -11.14 2.66 -7.41
C ARG A 216 -12.40 2.39 -8.27
N ARG A 217 -12.39 2.80 -9.54
CA ARG A 217 -13.49 2.53 -10.49
C ARG A 217 -13.68 1.04 -10.78
N MET A 218 -12.62 0.25 -10.73
CA MET A 218 -12.68 -1.22 -10.84
C MET A 218 -13.23 -1.91 -9.58
N GLY A 219 -13.49 -1.17 -8.51
CA GLY A 219 -13.95 -1.71 -7.22
C GLY A 219 -12.82 -1.90 -6.19
N GLY A 220 -11.62 -1.37 -6.45
CA GLY A 220 -10.53 -1.35 -5.49
C GLY A 220 -10.88 -0.55 -4.24
N ARG A 221 -10.46 -1.06 -3.08
CA ARG A 221 -10.66 -0.44 -1.76
C ARG A 221 -9.45 0.41 -1.38
N LEU A 222 -9.68 1.53 -0.70
CA LEU A 222 -8.59 2.31 -0.08
C LEU A 222 -7.99 1.48 1.05
N VAL A 223 -6.68 1.23 1.02
CA VAL A 223 -6.01 0.38 2.02
C VAL A 223 -4.96 1.12 2.84
N SER A 224 -4.36 2.15 2.26
CA SER A 224 -3.35 2.95 2.91
C SER A 224 -3.31 4.35 2.31
N THR A 225 -2.72 5.27 3.04
CA THR A 225 -2.29 6.56 2.51
C THR A 225 -0.96 6.94 3.14
N ALA A 226 0.00 7.34 2.32
CA ALA A 226 1.24 7.93 2.79
C ALA A 226 1.10 9.45 2.85
N VAL A 227 1.93 10.09 3.66
CA VAL A 227 2.35 11.48 3.43
C VAL A 227 3.87 11.48 3.31
N VAL A 228 4.37 12.14 2.27
CA VAL A 228 5.80 12.38 2.08
C VAL A 228 6.10 13.84 2.35
N PHE A 229 7.07 14.11 3.22
CA PHE A 229 7.58 15.43 3.50
C PHE A 229 8.90 15.66 2.75
N GLU A 230 9.33 16.92 2.67
CA GLU A 230 10.69 17.24 2.22
C GLU A 230 11.73 16.62 3.17
N GLU A 231 12.90 16.28 2.63
CA GLU A 231 13.97 15.66 3.41
C GLU A 231 14.37 16.57 4.59
N GLY A 232 14.43 15.99 5.79
CA GLY A 232 14.76 16.72 7.02
C GLY A 232 13.59 17.48 7.67
N TYR A 233 12.37 17.39 7.13
CA TYR A 233 11.18 17.94 7.79
C TYR A 233 10.90 17.20 9.11
N ASP A 234 10.78 17.96 10.20
CA ASP A 234 10.37 17.45 11.51
C ASP A 234 8.83 17.46 11.61
N PHE A 235 8.23 16.29 11.47
CA PHE A 235 6.79 16.08 11.49
C PHE A 235 6.26 15.65 12.87
N GLU A 236 7.09 15.63 13.92
CA GLU A 236 6.70 15.08 15.23
C GLU A 236 5.51 15.82 15.83
N GLN A 237 5.53 17.16 15.79
CA GLN A 237 4.42 17.97 16.30
C GLN A 237 3.15 17.78 15.46
N ASP A 238 3.27 17.75 14.13
CA ASP A 238 2.12 17.52 13.25
C ASP A 238 1.48 16.13 13.51
N LEU A 239 2.30 15.12 13.80
CA LEU A 239 1.82 13.79 14.18
C LEU A 239 1.07 13.82 15.52
N LYS A 240 1.64 14.45 16.55
CA LYS A 240 1.01 14.58 17.88
C LYS A 240 -0.34 15.30 17.79
N ASP A 241 -0.38 16.41 17.04
CA ASP A 241 -1.60 17.18 16.79
C ASP A 241 -2.67 16.34 16.09
N PHE A 242 -2.27 15.51 15.11
CA PHE A 242 -3.18 14.62 14.39
C PHE A 242 -3.78 13.54 15.29
N LEU A 243 -2.95 12.95 16.16
CA LEU A 243 -3.36 11.89 17.09
C LEU A 243 -4.19 12.44 18.25
N GLY A 244 -4.20 13.77 18.45
CA GLY A 244 -4.83 14.42 19.59
C GLY A 244 -4.09 14.17 20.91
N VAL A 245 -2.81 13.81 20.85
CA VAL A 245 -1.96 13.54 22.03
C VAL A 245 -1.27 14.86 22.40
N GLY A 246 -1.80 15.53 23.42
CA GLY A 246 -1.16 16.71 24.01
C GLY A 246 -0.06 16.32 25.01
N GLU A 247 0.83 17.26 25.34
CA GLU A 247 1.92 17.05 26.33
C GLU A 247 1.43 16.56 27.71
N GLU A 248 0.14 16.70 28.03
CA GLU A 248 -0.45 16.32 29.33
C GLU A 248 -0.70 14.80 29.48
N GLU A 249 -0.75 14.00 28.41
CA GLU A 249 -0.98 12.54 28.51
C GLU A 249 0.31 11.70 28.63
N LEU A 250 1.49 12.35 28.64
CA LEU A 250 2.81 11.72 28.70
C LEU A 250 3.26 11.30 30.11
N HIS A 251 2.37 11.29 31.11
CA HIS A 251 2.67 10.68 32.39
C HIS A 251 2.71 9.15 32.23
N ALA A 252 3.88 8.64 31.89
CA ALA A 252 4.27 7.28 32.22
C ALA A 252 4.13 7.13 33.74
N GLU A 253 3.27 6.20 34.18
CA GLU A 253 3.34 5.68 35.54
C GLU A 253 4.70 4.97 35.67
N ASP A 254 5.70 5.73 36.13
CA ASP A 254 6.90 5.15 36.71
C ASP A 254 6.51 4.55 38.07
N GLY A 255 5.91 3.36 38.02
CA GLY A 255 5.63 2.53 39.18
C GLY A 255 6.93 1.89 39.71
N GLY A 256 7.94 2.71 39.95
CA GLY A 256 9.17 2.35 40.64
C GLY A 256 8.94 2.35 42.15
N ALA A 257 9.13 1.18 42.75
CA ALA A 257 8.99 0.92 44.17
C ALA A 257 9.80 1.85 45.08
N HIS A 258 9.24 2.22 46.22
CA HIS A 258 10.00 2.48 47.44
C HIS A 258 9.34 1.78 48.63
N ASP A 259 10.13 0.86 49.18
CA ASP A 259 10.05 0.22 50.48
C ASP A 259 10.04 1.28 51.60
N GLU A 260 9.19 1.12 52.62
CA GLU A 260 9.54 1.55 53.99
C GLU A 260 8.72 0.75 55.02
N LEU A 261 9.44 -0.12 55.71
CA LEU A 261 9.13 -0.67 57.03
C LEU A 261 8.90 0.48 58.03
N ASP A 262 7.82 0.45 58.81
CA ASP A 262 7.94 0.41 60.28
C ASP A 262 6.58 0.24 61.01
N THR A 263 6.67 -0.54 62.10
CA THR A 263 5.73 -0.79 63.22
C THR A 263 4.53 -1.72 63.05
#